data_AF-A0AAD0P5M4-F1
#
_entry.id   AF-A0AAD0P5M4-F1
#
_cell.length_a   1.000
_cell.length_b   1.000
_cell.length_c   1.000
_cell.angle_alpha   90.00
_cell.angle_beta   90.00
_cell.angle_gamma   90.00
#
_symmetry.space_group_name_H-M   'P 1'
#
loop_
_entity.id
_entity.type
_entity.pdbx_description
1 polymer ?
#
loop_
_entity_poly.entity_id
_entity_poly.type
_entity_poly.pdbx_seq_one_letter_code
_entity_poly.pdbx_strand_id
1 'polypeptide(L)'
;MPQGTGLGIMNTILELQSFYRENLTNRKLMTTRKIRSVMYLSLLLVILGVISCVISTVISIDFWSFLGILFFVLSISIFLFALRSSKKHVLLTLPEYSPLVKDRLMSFEEEIFLAYRIDRFEQELIEKHIKPTYIQSLIEHLDSKSETIKSNKWFPISVSVVVFFPLWSEYVGKQISIDSFNLIPMSIIGLFIVLFAIGFNSFLKGMLWSEALHYDQLTRILKIVLSSEVYLNSQVEN
;
A
#
# COMPACT_ATOMS: atom_id res chain seq x y z
N MET A 1 15.72 29.66 -5.07
CA MET A 1 16.33 28.90 -3.96
C MET A 1 17.68 28.35 -4.41
N PRO A 2 18.72 28.26 -3.56
CA PRO A 2 20.00 27.70 -3.96
C PRO A 2 19.86 26.18 -4.19
N GLN A 3 19.64 25.80 -5.45
CA GLN A 3 19.64 24.42 -5.93
C GLN A 3 21.11 23.96 -5.97
N GLY A 4 21.51 23.02 -5.10
CA GLY A 4 22.86 22.43 -5.13
C GLY A 4 23.55 22.23 -3.78
N THR A 5 22.96 22.65 -2.66
CA THR A 5 23.45 22.29 -1.32
C THR A 5 22.64 21.12 -0.76
N GLY A 6 23.27 20.27 0.08
CA GLY A 6 22.55 19.16 0.74
C GLY A 6 21.35 19.62 1.58
N LEU A 7 21.42 20.86 2.11
CA LEU A 7 20.31 21.50 2.82
C LEU A 7 19.16 21.91 1.88
N GLY A 8 19.48 22.37 0.67
CA GLY A 8 18.50 22.69 -0.37
C GLY A 8 17.72 21.45 -0.81
N ILE A 9 18.42 20.34 -1.01
CA ILE A 9 17.81 19.05 -1.41
C ILE A 9 16.83 18.58 -0.34
N MET A 10 17.22 18.63 0.93
CA MET A 10 16.36 18.22 2.05
C MET A 10 15.11 19.10 2.15
N ASN A 11 15.24 20.42 2.02
CA ASN A 11 14.09 21.34 2.07
C ASN A 11 13.12 21.09 0.90
N THR A 12 13.62 20.87 -0.31
CA THR A 12 12.75 20.54 -1.45
C THR A 12 12.01 19.23 -1.25
N ILE A 13 12.66 18.21 -0.67
CA ILE A 13 12.00 16.92 -0.34
C ILE A 13 10.90 17.14 0.70
N LEU A 14 11.17 17.90 1.76
CA LEU A 14 10.17 18.18 2.80
C LEU A 14 8.96 18.94 2.24
N GLU A 15 9.19 19.91 1.35
CA GLU A 15 8.11 20.65 0.69
C GLU A 15 7.27 19.75 -0.23
N LEU A 16 7.91 18.90 -1.04
CA LEU A 16 7.20 17.94 -1.90
C LEU A 16 6.42 16.92 -1.08
N GLN A 17 6.96 16.50 0.07
CA GLN A 17 6.27 15.61 1.00
C GLN A 17 5.07 16.29 1.66
N SER A 18 5.20 17.54 2.11
CA SER A 18 4.05 18.29 2.66
C SER A 18 2.97 18.50 1.61
N PHE A 19 3.36 18.87 0.39
CA PHE A 19 2.43 19.01 -0.73
C PHE A 19 1.69 17.71 -1.02
N TYR A 20 2.40 16.58 -1.10
CA TYR A 20 1.79 15.28 -1.30
C TYR A 20 0.78 14.95 -0.18
N ARG A 21 1.16 15.21 1.07
CA ARG A 21 0.32 14.89 2.24
C ARG A 21 -0.96 15.72 2.26
N GLU A 22 -0.87 17.00 1.93
CA GLU A 22 -1.97 17.96 2.02
C GLU A 22 -2.91 17.92 0.80
N ASN A 23 -2.38 17.62 -0.38
CA ASN A 23 -3.12 17.75 -1.64
C ASN A 23 -3.39 16.43 -2.36
N LEU A 24 -2.52 15.43 -2.21
CA LEU A 24 -2.50 14.25 -3.08
C LEU A 24 -2.76 12.93 -2.34
N THR A 25 -3.12 12.98 -1.07
CA THR A 25 -3.45 11.79 -0.29
C THR A 25 -4.75 11.15 -0.76
N ASN A 26 -4.79 9.81 -0.78
CA ASN A 26 -6.00 9.02 -1.08
C ASN A 26 -7.20 9.49 -0.23
N ARG A 27 -6.94 9.91 1.02
CA ARG A 27 -7.96 10.45 1.92
C ARG A 27 -8.73 11.65 1.33
N LYS A 28 -8.07 12.51 0.58
CA LYS A 28 -8.65 13.72 -0.03
C LYS A 28 -9.26 13.41 -1.40
N LEU A 29 -8.59 12.57 -2.18
CA LEU A 29 -8.95 12.28 -3.58
C LEU A 29 -10.04 11.21 -3.74
N MET A 30 -10.07 10.22 -2.86
CA MET A 30 -10.82 8.99 -3.10
C MET A 30 -12.21 9.01 -2.45
N THR A 31 -12.40 9.73 -1.34
CA THR A 31 -13.55 9.40 -0.48
C THR A 31 -14.06 10.58 0.36
N THR A 32 -15.28 11.04 0.05
CA THR A 32 -16.04 11.93 0.93
C THR A 32 -16.26 11.30 2.30
N ARG A 33 -16.48 12.13 3.34
CA ARG A 33 -16.76 11.64 4.70
C ARG A 33 -17.89 10.60 4.74
N LYS A 34 -18.89 10.75 3.87
CA LYS A 34 -20.04 9.83 3.73
C LYS A 34 -19.65 8.46 3.19
N ILE A 35 -18.90 8.39 2.09
CA ILE A 35 -18.47 7.10 1.51
C ILE A 35 -17.55 6.36 2.51
N ARG A 36 -16.74 7.12 3.26
CA ARG A 36 -15.85 6.57 4.29
C ARG A 36 -16.60 5.97 5.47
N SER A 37 -17.64 6.65 5.96
CA SER A 37 -18.49 6.08 7.01
C SER A 37 -19.19 4.81 6.55
N VAL A 38 -19.58 4.73 5.27
CA VAL A 38 -20.18 3.53 4.69
C VAL A 38 -19.16 2.37 4.59
N MET A 39 -17.90 2.65 4.24
CA MET A 39 -16.83 1.65 4.28
C MET A 39 -16.55 1.15 5.71
N TYR A 40 -16.51 2.04 6.71
CA TYR A 40 -16.36 1.63 8.11
C TYR A 40 -17.54 0.82 8.62
N LEU A 41 -18.77 1.15 8.19
CA LEU A 41 -19.95 0.37 8.50
C LEU A 41 -19.87 -1.05 7.92
N SER A 42 -19.42 -1.19 6.66
CA SER A 42 -19.16 -2.50 6.05
C SER A 42 -18.14 -3.31 6.85
N LEU A 43 -17.03 -2.70 7.26
CA LEU A 43 -16.01 -3.37 8.06
C LEU A 43 -16.54 -3.81 9.43
N LEU A 44 -17.33 -2.95 10.09
CA LEU A 44 -17.98 -3.29 11.35
C LEU A 44 -18.94 -4.48 11.18
N LEU A 45 -19.69 -4.55 10.09
CA LEU A 45 -20.56 -5.68 9.77
C LEU A 45 -19.76 -6.98 9.53
N VAL A 46 -18.57 -6.92 8.92
CA VAL A 46 -17.69 -8.10 8.82
C VAL A 46 -17.33 -8.60 10.22
N ILE A 47 -16.92 -7.70 11.12
CA ILE A 47 -16.53 -8.06 12.49
C ILE A 47 -17.72 -8.69 13.23
N LEU A 48 -18.90 -8.09 13.15
CA LEU A 48 -20.12 -8.65 13.75
C LEU A 48 -20.49 -10.02 13.15
N GLY A 49 -20.29 -10.19 11.85
CA GLY A 49 -20.49 -11.49 11.18
C GLY A 49 -19.55 -12.56 11.71
N VAL A 50 -18.25 -12.24 11.84
CA VAL A 50 -17.24 -13.15 12.39
C VAL A 50 -17.55 -13.50 13.84
N ILE A 51 -17.89 -12.52 14.69
CA ILE A 51 -18.27 -12.75 16.08
C ILE A 51 -19.48 -13.67 16.16
N SER A 52 -20.50 -13.46 15.33
CA SER A 52 -21.71 -14.29 15.30
C SER A 52 -21.40 -15.74 14.89
N CYS A 53 -20.51 -15.95 13.91
CA CYS A 53 -20.04 -17.28 13.55
C CYS A 53 -19.27 -17.96 14.69
N VAL A 54 -18.39 -17.24 15.38
CA VAL A 54 -17.66 -17.78 16.55
C VAL A 54 -18.62 -18.17 17.66
N ILE A 55 -19.61 -17.32 17.99
CA ILE A 55 -20.64 -17.64 18.99
C ILE A 55 -21.43 -18.89 18.58
N SER A 56 -21.77 -19.03 17.30
CA SER A 56 -22.47 -20.22 16.78
C SER A 56 -21.66 -21.51 17.01
N THR A 57 -20.34 -21.47 16.84
CA THR A 57 -19.48 -22.64 17.12
C THR A 57 -19.39 -23.00 18.61
N VAL A 58 -19.59 -22.04 19.51
CA VAL A 58 -19.52 -22.26 20.97
C VAL A 58 -20.86 -22.73 21.52
N ILE A 59 -21.96 -22.11 21.09
CA ILE A 59 -23.30 -22.35 21.66
C ILE A 59 -24.11 -23.34 20.81
N SER A 60 -23.64 -23.72 19.61
CA SER A 60 -24.31 -24.68 18.70
C SER A 60 -25.77 -24.31 18.37
N ILE A 61 -26.04 -23.00 18.26
CA ILE A 61 -27.35 -22.47 17.87
C ILE A 61 -27.26 -21.94 16.44
N ASP A 62 -28.09 -22.49 15.56
CA ASP A 62 -28.12 -22.17 14.12
C ASP A 62 -28.49 -20.71 13.83
N PHE A 63 -29.25 -20.06 14.72
CA PHE A 63 -29.62 -18.65 14.60
C PHE A 63 -28.39 -17.74 14.47
N TRP A 64 -27.31 -18.01 15.21
CA TRP A 64 -26.09 -17.18 15.17
C TRP A 64 -25.29 -17.39 13.88
N SER A 65 -25.33 -18.59 13.30
CA SER A 65 -24.76 -18.88 11.98
C SER A 65 -25.50 -18.09 10.88
N PHE A 66 -26.83 -18.12 10.91
CA PHE A 66 -27.66 -17.35 9.96
C PHE A 66 -27.39 -15.84 10.07
N LEU A 67 -27.29 -15.32 11.29
CA LEU A 67 -26.97 -13.91 11.55
C LEU A 67 -25.58 -13.54 11.02
N GLY A 68 -24.60 -14.43 11.19
CA GLY A 68 -23.23 -14.26 10.66
C GLY A 68 -23.21 -14.17 9.14
N ILE A 69 -23.91 -15.08 8.45
CA ILE A 69 -24.05 -15.07 6.99
C ILE A 69 -24.77 -13.81 6.52
N LEU A 70 -25.84 -13.40 7.20
CA LEU A 70 -26.59 -12.18 6.87
C LEU A 70 -25.70 -10.93 6.94
N PHE A 71 -24.93 -10.76 8.02
CA PHE A 71 -24.00 -9.64 8.15
C PHE A 71 -22.90 -9.66 7.10
N PHE A 72 -22.42 -10.84 6.71
CA PHE A 72 -21.42 -10.97 5.66
C PHE A 72 -21.97 -10.55 4.30
N VAL A 73 -23.16 -11.01 3.91
CA VAL A 73 -23.82 -10.64 2.65
C VAL A 73 -24.14 -9.13 2.63
N LEU A 74 -24.64 -8.59 3.74
CA LEU A 74 -24.91 -7.17 3.87
C LEU A 74 -23.63 -6.34 3.75
N SER A 75 -22.54 -6.79 4.38
CA SER A 75 -21.25 -6.13 4.29
C SER A 75 -20.71 -6.09 2.86
N ILE A 76 -20.75 -7.20 2.13
CA ILE A 76 -20.34 -7.26 0.71
C ILE A 76 -21.17 -6.29 -0.12
N SER A 77 -22.49 -6.27 0.07
CA SER A 77 -23.40 -5.40 -0.67
C SER A 77 -23.09 -3.92 -0.43
N ILE A 78 -22.89 -3.54 0.83
CA ILE A 78 -22.53 -2.18 1.23
C ILE A 78 -21.13 -1.80 0.72
N PHE A 79 -20.17 -2.72 0.77
CA PHE A 79 -18.82 -2.52 0.26
C PHE A 79 -18.82 -2.25 -1.24
N LEU A 80 -19.53 -3.07 -2.03
CA LEU A 80 -19.66 -2.87 -3.47
C LEU A 80 -20.36 -1.54 -3.80
N PHE A 81 -21.37 -1.16 -3.03
CA PHE A 81 -22.02 0.15 -3.19
C PHE A 81 -21.06 1.30 -2.87
N ALA A 82 -20.26 1.18 -1.81
CA ALA A 82 -19.25 2.17 -1.45
C ALA A 82 -18.17 2.31 -2.53
N LEU A 83 -17.70 1.20 -3.11
CA LEU A 83 -16.75 1.20 -4.22
C LEU A 83 -17.32 1.87 -5.47
N ARG A 84 -18.56 1.55 -5.87
CA ARG A 84 -19.23 2.23 -7.00
C ARG A 84 -19.40 3.72 -6.76
N SER A 85 -19.75 4.10 -5.53
CA SER A 85 -19.89 5.51 -5.13
C SER A 85 -18.54 6.24 -5.13
N SER A 86 -17.47 5.58 -4.67
CA SER A 86 -16.08 6.06 -4.77
C SER A 86 -15.71 6.32 -6.23
N LYS A 87 -15.93 5.33 -7.10
CA LYS A 87 -15.68 5.42 -8.55
C LYS A 87 -16.39 6.61 -9.19
N LYS A 88 -17.68 6.77 -8.91
CA LYS A 88 -18.47 7.89 -9.41
C LYS A 88 -17.93 9.23 -8.90
N HIS A 89 -17.53 9.31 -7.63
CA HIS A 89 -16.98 10.53 -7.06
C HIS A 89 -15.64 10.92 -7.70
N VAL A 90 -14.74 9.95 -7.89
CA VAL A 90 -13.45 10.17 -8.57
C VAL A 90 -13.68 10.67 -10.00
N LEU A 91 -14.58 10.03 -10.75
CA LEU A 91 -14.94 10.46 -12.11
C LEU A 91 -15.52 11.87 -12.18
N LEU A 92 -16.28 12.30 -11.18
CA LEU A 92 -16.82 13.66 -11.12
C LEU A 92 -15.76 14.69 -10.71
N THR A 93 -14.80 14.30 -9.87
CA THR A 93 -13.78 15.21 -9.34
C THR A 93 -12.60 15.35 -10.32
N LEU A 94 -12.33 14.30 -11.09
CA LEU A 94 -11.21 14.18 -12.03
C LEU A 94 -11.70 13.71 -13.40
N PRO A 95 -12.56 14.49 -14.08
CA PRO A 95 -13.20 14.07 -15.34
C PRO A 95 -12.20 13.89 -16.49
N GLU A 96 -11.12 14.68 -16.49
CA GLU A 96 -10.04 14.65 -17.48
C GLU A 96 -9.31 13.28 -17.52
N TYR A 97 -9.29 12.56 -16.40
CA TYR A 97 -8.67 11.24 -16.28
C TYR A 97 -9.65 10.08 -16.46
N SER A 98 -10.90 10.38 -16.85
CA SER A 98 -11.92 9.35 -17.12
C SER A 98 -11.51 8.31 -18.18
N PRO A 99 -10.68 8.61 -19.20
CA PRO A 99 -10.22 7.59 -20.16
C PRO A 99 -9.34 6.49 -19.53
N LEU A 100 -8.71 6.76 -18.39
CA LEU A 100 -7.85 5.80 -17.68
C LEU A 100 -8.66 4.81 -16.83
N VAL A 101 -9.98 4.98 -16.77
CA VAL A 101 -10.85 4.12 -15.97
C VAL A 101 -11.02 2.78 -16.66
N LYS A 102 -10.29 1.77 -16.19
CA LYS A 102 -10.55 0.38 -16.56
C LYS A 102 -11.91 -0.08 -16.02
N ASP A 103 -12.55 -1.02 -16.73
CA ASP A 103 -13.85 -1.59 -16.33
C ASP A 103 -13.82 -2.29 -14.96
N ARG A 104 -12.62 -2.61 -14.43
CA ARG A 104 -12.44 -3.23 -13.12
C ARG A 104 -12.68 -2.25 -11.97
N LEU A 105 -13.60 -2.61 -11.08
CA LEU A 105 -14.00 -1.85 -9.88
C LEU A 105 -12.91 -1.67 -8.81
N MET A 106 -11.82 -2.45 -8.83
CA MET A 106 -10.76 -2.35 -7.82
C MET A 106 -9.47 -1.70 -8.32
N SER A 107 -9.23 -1.62 -9.64
CA SER A 107 -7.95 -1.14 -10.18
C SER A 107 -8.01 0.28 -10.77
N PHE A 108 -9.20 0.88 -10.87
CA PHE A 108 -9.37 2.20 -11.50
C PHE A 108 -8.72 3.34 -10.70
N GLU A 109 -8.57 3.18 -9.38
CA GLU A 109 -8.08 4.22 -8.48
C GLU A 109 -6.56 4.42 -8.60
N GLU A 110 -5.82 3.34 -8.83
CA GLU A 110 -4.35 3.40 -8.83
C GLU A 110 -3.80 4.18 -10.04
N GLU A 111 -4.37 3.95 -11.23
CA GLU A 111 -3.93 4.62 -12.47
C GLU A 111 -4.35 6.09 -12.52
N ILE A 112 -5.60 6.39 -12.14
CA ILE A 112 -6.12 7.78 -12.12
C ILE A 112 -5.37 8.62 -11.09
N PHE A 113 -5.20 8.12 -9.86
CA PHE A 113 -4.49 8.89 -8.85
C PHE A 113 -3.01 9.03 -9.16
N LEU A 114 -2.39 8.03 -9.80
CA LEU A 114 -1.01 8.15 -10.26
C LEU A 114 -0.89 9.25 -11.33
N ALA A 115 -1.74 9.24 -12.35
CA ALA A 115 -1.74 10.26 -13.40
C ALA A 115 -1.97 11.67 -12.82
N TYR A 116 -3.00 11.84 -11.99
CA TYR A 116 -3.26 13.12 -11.32
C TYR A 116 -2.08 13.60 -10.46
N ARG A 117 -1.40 12.68 -9.76
CA ARG A 117 -0.20 13.01 -8.99
C ARG A 117 0.94 13.48 -9.86
N ILE A 118 1.18 12.80 -10.99
CA ILE A 118 2.23 13.17 -11.94
C ILE A 118 2.00 14.60 -12.43
N ASP A 119 0.80 14.91 -12.91
CA ASP A 119 0.49 16.24 -13.46
C ASP A 119 0.62 17.34 -12.41
N ARG A 120 0.19 17.07 -11.16
CA ARG A 120 0.34 18.03 -10.06
C ARG A 120 1.80 18.23 -9.63
N PHE A 121 2.60 17.17 -9.66
CA PHE A 121 4.03 17.29 -9.42
C PHE A 121 4.74 18.03 -10.55
N GLU A 122 4.37 17.77 -11.81
CA GLU A 122 4.89 18.48 -12.97
C GLU A 122 4.62 19.98 -12.86
N GLN A 123 3.37 20.38 -12.57
CA GLN A 123 3.00 21.79 -12.35
C GLN A 123 3.84 22.43 -11.24
N GLU A 124 3.93 21.79 -10.07
CA GLU A 124 4.68 22.32 -8.93
C GLU A 124 6.18 22.48 -9.24
N LEU A 125 6.77 21.55 -10.01
CA LEU A 125 8.17 21.60 -10.42
C LEU A 125 8.44 22.72 -11.43
N ILE A 126 7.51 22.96 -12.36
CA ILE A 126 7.55 24.07 -13.32
C ILE A 126 7.44 25.41 -12.58
N GLU A 127 6.45 25.56 -11.70
CA GLU A 127 6.22 26.77 -10.91
C GLU A 127 7.43 27.13 -10.02
N LYS A 128 8.10 26.12 -9.46
CA LYS A 128 9.31 26.31 -8.64
C LYS A 128 10.60 26.45 -9.47
N HIS A 129 10.51 26.42 -10.81
CA HIS A 129 11.66 26.44 -11.73
C HIS A 129 12.75 25.44 -11.30
N ILE A 130 12.34 24.23 -10.93
CA ILE A 130 13.29 23.18 -10.57
C ILE A 130 13.89 22.66 -11.87
N LYS A 131 15.22 22.59 -11.95
CA LYS A 131 15.91 22.11 -13.15
C LYS A 131 15.87 20.58 -13.24
N PRO A 132 15.84 20.00 -14.45
CA PRO A 132 15.88 18.55 -14.66
C PRO A 132 17.09 17.87 -14.00
N THR A 133 18.25 18.53 -14.04
CA THR A 133 19.49 18.06 -13.39
C THR A 133 19.36 17.97 -11.87
N TYR A 134 18.58 18.86 -11.26
CA TYR A 134 18.31 18.83 -9.83
C TYR A 134 17.29 17.75 -9.46
N ILE A 135 16.31 17.49 -10.32
CA ILE A 135 15.37 16.36 -10.17
C ILE A 135 16.13 15.03 -10.20
N GLN A 136 17.10 14.88 -11.10
CA GLN A 136 17.95 13.68 -11.15
C GLN A 136 18.69 13.47 -9.82
N SER A 137 19.27 14.53 -9.25
CA SER A 137 19.92 14.46 -7.92
C SER A 137 18.93 14.10 -6.80
N LEU A 138 17.69 14.57 -6.87
CA LEU A 138 16.63 14.21 -5.91
C LEU A 138 16.27 12.73 -6.03
N ILE A 139 16.11 12.22 -7.26
CA ILE A 139 15.83 10.80 -7.55
C ILE A 139 16.93 9.91 -6.95
N GLU A 140 18.19 10.21 -7.25
CA GLU A 140 19.33 9.43 -6.75
C GLU A 140 19.40 9.43 -5.23
N HIS A 141 19.17 10.59 -4.60
CA HIS A 141 19.15 10.70 -3.15
C HIS A 141 18.02 9.88 -2.52
N LEU A 142 16.82 9.95 -3.08
CA LEU A 142 15.64 9.23 -2.56
C LEU A 142 15.73 7.72 -2.77
N ASP A 143 16.22 7.27 -3.94
CA ASP A 143 16.48 5.85 -4.22
C ASP A 143 17.50 5.29 -3.23
N SER A 144 18.65 5.96 -3.08
CA SER A 144 19.71 5.54 -2.14
C SER A 144 19.20 5.46 -0.69
N LYS A 145 18.40 6.46 -0.27
CA LYS A 145 17.82 6.48 1.08
C LYS A 145 16.78 5.37 1.27
N SER A 146 15.94 5.11 0.28
CA SER A 146 14.96 4.02 0.29
C SER A 146 15.63 2.66 0.42
N GLU A 147 16.65 2.39 -0.41
CA GLU A 147 17.42 1.14 -0.37
C GLU A 147 18.14 0.95 0.97
N THR A 148 18.73 2.02 1.51
CA THR A 148 19.41 1.98 2.81
C THR A 148 18.43 1.61 3.93
N ILE A 149 17.23 2.20 3.95
CA ILE A 149 16.18 1.89 4.95
C ILE A 149 15.72 0.45 4.81
N LYS A 150 15.46 -0.02 3.58
CA LYS A 150 15.05 -1.40 3.31
C LYS A 150 16.12 -2.38 3.79
N SER A 151 17.37 -2.15 3.41
CA SER A 151 18.52 -2.99 3.79
C SER A 151 18.68 -3.03 5.31
N ASN A 152 18.79 -1.88 5.98
CA ASN A 152 19.01 -1.81 7.43
C ASN A 152 17.88 -2.47 8.24
N LYS A 153 16.63 -2.30 7.82
CA LYS A 153 15.48 -2.87 8.54
C LYS A 153 15.22 -4.34 8.18
N TRP A 154 15.60 -4.79 6.98
CA TRP A 154 15.45 -6.18 6.55
C TRP A 154 16.60 -7.09 6.97
N PHE A 155 17.79 -6.51 7.18
CA PHE A 155 18.98 -7.22 7.63
C PHE A 155 18.76 -8.07 8.90
N PRO A 156 18.23 -7.55 10.02
CA PRO A 156 18.03 -8.36 11.24
C PRO A 156 17.03 -9.51 11.02
N ILE A 157 16.02 -9.31 10.17
CA ILE A 157 15.06 -10.36 9.81
C ILE A 157 15.77 -11.45 9.01
N SER A 158 16.58 -11.07 8.03
CA SER A 158 17.32 -12.01 7.18
C SER A 158 18.31 -12.84 8.00
N VAL A 159 19.07 -12.20 8.90
CA VAL A 159 19.97 -12.89 9.83
C VAL A 159 19.21 -13.87 10.72
N SER A 160 18.06 -13.45 11.25
CA SER A 160 17.22 -14.32 12.09
C SER A 160 16.77 -15.56 11.31
N VAL A 161 16.29 -15.39 10.06
CA VAL A 161 15.86 -16.52 9.22
C VAL A 161 17.02 -17.48 8.95
N VAL A 162 18.22 -16.98 8.64
CA VAL A 162 19.40 -17.84 8.41
C VAL A 162 19.78 -18.66 9.64
N VAL A 163 19.57 -18.12 10.85
CA VAL A 163 19.85 -18.84 12.11
C VAL A 163 18.72 -19.81 12.48
N PHE A 164 17.46 -19.40 12.37
CA PHE A 164 16.31 -20.19 12.81
C PHE A 164 15.92 -21.28 11.81
N PHE A 165 16.17 -21.09 10.51
CA PHE A 165 15.77 -22.05 9.48
C PHE A 165 16.47 -23.42 9.64
N PRO A 166 17.79 -23.52 9.85
CA PRO A 166 18.46 -24.79 10.11
C PRO A 166 17.94 -25.47 11.38
N LEU A 167 17.73 -24.72 12.47
CA LEU A 167 17.21 -25.24 13.74
C LEU A 167 15.80 -25.81 13.58
N TRP A 168 14.94 -25.11 12.83
CA TRP A 168 13.61 -25.59 12.51
C TRP A 168 13.66 -26.85 11.65
N SER A 169 14.50 -26.86 10.61
CA SER A 169 14.66 -28.00 9.71
C SER A 169 15.15 -29.25 10.46
N GLU A 170 16.12 -29.09 11.36
CA GLU A 170 16.63 -30.19 12.19
C GLU A 170 15.55 -30.71 13.16
N TYR A 171 14.81 -29.81 13.80
CA TYR A 171 13.70 -30.18 14.69
C TYR A 171 12.62 -30.99 13.94
N VAL A 172 12.15 -30.49 12.80
CA VAL A 172 11.14 -31.18 11.98
C VAL A 172 11.68 -32.51 11.48
N GLY A 173 12.91 -32.55 10.98
CA GLY A 173 13.57 -33.77 10.54
C GLY A 173 13.65 -34.83 11.64
N LYS A 174 14.00 -34.42 12.87
CA LYS A 174 14.04 -35.32 14.03
C LYS A 174 12.66 -35.86 14.38
N GLN A 175 11.62 -35.02 14.39
CA GLN A 175 10.26 -35.46 14.75
C GLN A 175 9.66 -36.44 13.73
N ILE A 176 9.96 -36.25 12.44
CA ILE A 176 9.56 -37.19 11.38
C ILE A 176 10.34 -38.50 11.48
N SER A 177 11.63 -38.45 11.88
CA SER A 177 12.45 -39.65 12.05
C SER A 177 12.05 -40.53 13.23
N ILE A 178 11.41 -39.95 14.26
CA ILE A 178 10.95 -40.68 15.46
C ILE A 178 9.69 -41.49 15.15
N ASP A 179 8.73 -40.90 14.44
CA ASP A 179 7.51 -41.58 14.02
C ASP A 179 6.97 -40.99 12.71
N SER A 180 6.83 -41.85 11.70
CA SER A 180 6.23 -41.49 10.41
C SER A 180 4.78 -41.00 10.51
N PHE A 181 4.04 -41.36 11.57
CA PHE A 181 2.71 -40.81 11.83
C PHE A 181 2.72 -39.30 12.15
N ASN A 182 3.86 -38.73 12.56
CA ASN A 182 4.01 -37.29 12.80
C ASN A 182 4.09 -36.47 11.51
N LEU A 183 4.20 -37.09 10.33
CA LEU A 183 4.34 -36.39 9.06
C LEU A 183 3.09 -35.56 8.73
N ILE A 184 1.89 -36.09 9.00
CA ILE A 184 0.62 -35.39 8.77
C ILE A 184 0.48 -34.13 9.65
N PRO A 185 0.59 -34.21 10.99
CA PRO A 185 0.51 -33.00 11.83
C PRO A 185 1.64 -32.01 11.55
N MET A 186 2.86 -32.46 11.24
CA MET A 186 3.97 -31.55 10.88
C MET A 186 3.74 -30.82 9.56
N SER A 187 3.10 -31.47 8.59
CA SER A 187 2.73 -30.84 7.31
C SER A 187 1.67 -29.75 7.50
N ILE A 188 0.68 -29.99 8.37
CA ILE A 188 -0.34 -29.00 8.72
C ILE A 188 0.30 -27.79 9.42
N ILE A 189 1.20 -28.03 10.40
CA ILE A 189 1.94 -26.96 11.08
C ILE A 189 2.80 -26.17 10.08
N GLY A 190 3.49 -26.84 9.17
CA GLY A 190 4.27 -26.20 8.11
C GLY A 190 3.41 -25.29 7.23
N LEU A 191 2.22 -25.74 6.83
CA LEU A 191 1.28 -24.94 6.04
C LEU A 191 0.81 -23.69 6.81
N PHE A 192 0.50 -23.82 8.10
CA PHE A 192 0.17 -22.68 8.96
C PHE A 192 1.33 -21.68 9.07
N ILE A 193 2.57 -22.16 9.23
CA ILE A 193 3.76 -21.30 9.28
C ILE A 193 3.95 -20.56 7.96
N VAL A 194 3.73 -21.20 6.81
CA VAL A 194 3.82 -20.54 5.49
C VAL A 194 2.76 -19.44 5.36
N LEU A 195 1.51 -19.73 5.69
CA LEU A 195 0.44 -18.73 5.67
C LEU A 195 0.73 -17.56 6.62
N PHE A 196 1.20 -17.88 7.82
CA PHE A 196 1.63 -16.87 8.79
C PHE A 196 2.79 -16.04 8.26
N ALA A 197 3.82 -16.65 7.67
CA ALA A 197 4.97 -15.96 7.10
C ALA A 197 4.57 -15.01 5.96
N ILE A 198 3.62 -15.39 5.09
CA ILE A 198 3.10 -14.53 4.02
C ILE A 198 2.39 -13.30 4.61
N GLY A 199 1.52 -13.51 5.60
CA GLY A 199 0.81 -12.42 6.29
C GLY A 199 1.76 -11.51 7.07
N PHE A 200 2.66 -12.11 7.83
CA PHE A 200 3.65 -11.41 8.66
C PHE A 200 4.66 -10.64 7.81
N ASN A 201 5.08 -11.17 6.67
CA ASN A 201 5.91 -10.44 5.70
C ASN A 201 5.18 -9.19 5.20
N SER A 202 3.91 -9.30 4.83
CA SER A 202 3.11 -8.15 4.38
C SER A 202 2.98 -7.09 5.50
N PHE A 203 2.75 -7.54 6.73
CA PHE A 203 2.71 -6.67 7.91
C PHE A 203 4.05 -5.97 8.18
N LEU A 204 5.16 -6.72 8.17
CA LEU A 204 6.51 -6.21 8.36
C LEU A 204 6.88 -5.20 7.27
N LYS A 205 6.54 -5.46 6.00
CA LYS A 205 6.75 -4.50 4.91
C LYS A 205 5.98 -3.21 5.17
N GLY A 206 4.72 -3.29 5.58
CA GLY A 206 3.92 -2.11 5.91
C GLY A 206 4.51 -1.30 7.08
N MET A 207 4.96 -1.99 8.14
CA MET A 207 5.47 -1.33 9.36
C MET A 207 6.90 -0.79 9.19
N LEU A 208 7.81 -1.62 8.69
CA LEU A 208 9.24 -1.28 8.58
C LEU A 208 9.52 -0.39 7.38
N TRP A 209 8.85 -0.62 6.26
CA TRP A 209 9.14 0.09 5.01
C TRP A 209 8.19 1.24 4.70
N SER A 210 7.27 1.63 5.59
CA SER A 210 6.36 2.76 5.35
C SER A 210 7.07 4.00 4.80
N GLU A 211 8.22 4.36 5.39
CA GLU A 211 9.02 5.51 4.94
C GLU A 211 9.73 5.25 3.59
N ALA A 212 10.29 4.05 3.40
CA ALA A 212 10.95 3.68 2.15
C ALA A 212 9.97 3.59 0.97
N LEU A 213 8.76 3.06 1.22
CA LEU A 213 7.65 3.04 0.27
C LEU A 213 7.22 4.46 -0.13
N HIS A 214 7.27 5.41 0.81
CA HIS A 214 6.98 6.80 0.51
C HIS A 214 8.05 7.43 -0.39
N TYR A 215 9.33 7.18 -0.10
CA TYR A 215 10.43 7.61 -0.97
C TYR A 215 10.38 6.94 -2.35
N ASP A 216 10.04 5.65 -2.44
CA ASP A 216 9.84 4.95 -3.72
C ASP A 216 8.71 5.57 -4.54
N GLN A 217 7.58 5.90 -3.89
CA GLN A 217 6.45 6.55 -4.57
C GLN A 217 6.84 7.92 -5.12
N LEU A 218 7.51 8.74 -4.31
CA LEU A 218 7.99 10.05 -4.73
C LEU A 218 8.98 9.94 -5.89
N THR A 219 9.92 9.00 -5.79
CA THR A 219 10.92 8.75 -6.83
C THR A 219 10.29 8.26 -8.12
N ARG A 220 9.29 7.37 -8.03
CA ARG A 220 8.53 6.91 -9.20
C ARG A 220 7.82 8.05 -9.90
N ILE A 221 7.19 8.96 -9.16
CA ILE A 221 6.53 10.14 -9.73
C ILE A 221 7.57 11.04 -10.41
N LEU A 222 8.66 11.37 -9.73
CA LEU A 222 9.72 12.23 -10.25
C LEU A 222 10.39 11.65 -11.50
N LYS A 223 10.64 10.34 -11.55
CA LYS A 223 11.17 9.65 -12.74
C LYS A 223 10.24 9.81 -13.94
N ILE A 224 8.93 9.71 -13.72
CA ILE A 224 7.93 9.87 -14.79
C ILE A 224 7.86 11.33 -15.26
N VAL A 225 7.86 12.31 -14.34
CA VAL A 225 7.89 13.73 -14.70
C VAL A 225 9.19 14.11 -15.43
N LEU A 226 10.33 13.57 -15.03
CA LEU A 226 11.59 13.83 -15.74
C LEU A 226 11.56 13.32 -17.19
N SER A 227 10.78 12.28 -17.45
CA SER A 227 10.57 11.73 -18.80
C SER A 227 9.44 12.40 -19.59
N SER A 228 8.69 13.34 -19.02
CA SER A 228 7.60 14.00 -19.73
C SER A 228 8.10 15.11 -20.66
N GLU A 229 7.58 15.12 -21.89
CA GLU A 229 7.93 16.14 -22.89
C GLU A 229 7.47 17.55 -22.47
N VAL A 230 6.34 17.64 -21.76
CA VAL A 230 5.76 18.91 -21.28
C VAL A 230 6.72 19.60 -20.31
N TYR A 231 7.21 18.88 -19.31
CA TYR A 231 8.20 19.39 -18.39
C TYR A 231 9.49 19.79 -19.11
N LEU A 232 10.03 18.93 -19.98
CA LEU A 232 11.28 19.23 -20.70
C LEU A 232 11.16 20.50 -21.57
N ASN A 233 10.05 20.67 -22.29
CA ASN A 233 9.82 21.84 -23.14
C ASN A 233 9.68 23.13 -22.32
N SER A 234 9.04 23.08 -21.15
CA SER A 234 8.90 24.24 -20.24
C SER A 234 10.23 24.78 -19.72
N GLN A 235 11.29 23.96 -19.73
CA GLN A 235 12.64 24.32 -19.29
C GLN A 235 13.51 24.87 -20.43
N VAL A 236 13.07 24.71 -21.69
CA VAL A 236 13.75 25.27 -22.88
C VAL A 236 13.22 26.68 -23.19
N GLU A 237 11.96 26.96 -22.84
CA GLU A 237 11.31 28.26 -23.06
C GLU A 237 11.64 29.32 -21.99
N ASN A 238 12.29 28.94 -20.89
CA ASN A 238 12.74 29.83 -19.79
C ASN A 238 14.26 29.90 -19.71
#